data_AF-A0AA88XGC8-F1
#
_entry.id   AF-A0AA88XGC8-F1
#
_cell.length_a   1.000
_cell.length_b   1.000
_cell.length_c   1.000
_cell.angle_alpha   90.00
_cell.angle_beta   90.00
_cell.angle_gamma   90.00
#
_symmetry.space_group_name_H-M   'P 1'
#
loop_
_entity.id
_entity.type
_entity.pdbx_description
1 polymer ?
#
loop_
_entity_poly.entity_id
_entity_poly.type
_entity_poly.pdbx_seq_one_letter_code
_entity_poly.pdbx_strand_id
1 'polypeptide(L)'
;MLENDHDSNLRSPTPSCKPSHQSTPKQGKKLPSKAKTPLRVLNINFQSIKRKQHLVKNIIESTKPDIVIGTETWLEPEIKNNEIFPNEYKIYRRDRKEKQGGGVLIAVKDHFISDEVEDLSPDDRCEMIWAKIEIVGCKTLYISSFYNPKTSDEQSLKWFNISVRRASQIKNAALLIGGDFNHPNWDWKNKILKPNSSHLKQHYFFGDILDDLGLTQVVEHPTRKDNILDLVITNLPNQVSRTEIMPGISDHDIVFLEFNLTPKKVKQIPRNIPLYKKANWADFKTELNNTYDIMRQEAHKMTVNELWHKFKTKMNELVIKHIPHKKLSSKPKTPWVTPETKTLMKRRDRLYKKMKKSGNVELKTKYKKLKHHVQKELRHSYWSYIENIVTPKENNDSYSNMKQFWSYEKSKKTDYSGISSLKENGKIITDPKHKSNILNEQFQSVFSDPVNITESDFKNDQYMQGSSTYPNIHHNTTRY
;
A
#
# COMPACT_ATOMS: atom_id res chain seq x y z
N MET A 1 -45.10 -82.38 -14.51
CA MET A 1 -44.87 -81.29 -15.48
C MET A 1 -44.68 -80.01 -14.69
N LEU A 2 -43.44 -79.48 -14.69
CA LEU A 2 -42.96 -78.11 -14.41
C LEU A 2 -43.45 -77.39 -13.12
N GLU A 3 -42.67 -76.60 -12.37
CA GLU A 3 -41.25 -76.36 -12.10
C GLU A 3 -41.19 -75.21 -11.07
N ASN A 4 -40.09 -75.12 -10.29
CA ASN A 4 -39.57 -73.95 -9.54
C ASN A 4 -40.10 -73.61 -8.13
N ASP A 5 -39.58 -74.35 -7.15
CA ASP A 5 -38.64 -73.96 -6.08
C ASP A 5 -38.63 -72.52 -5.53
N HIS A 6 -39.19 -72.38 -4.33
CA HIS A 6 -38.69 -71.54 -3.25
C HIS A 6 -38.03 -72.47 -2.23
N ASP A 7 -36.78 -72.21 -1.82
CA ASP A 7 -36.35 -72.75 -0.54
C ASP A 7 -35.36 -71.88 0.24
N SER A 8 -35.66 -71.83 1.52
CA SER A 8 -34.95 -71.16 2.62
C SER A 8 -33.91 -72.10 3.23
N ASN A 9 -32.77 -71.59 3.74
CA ASN A 9 -32.06 -72.31 4.81
C ASN A 9 -31.09 -71.45 5.63
N LEU A 10 -30.99 -71.83 6.92
CA LEU A 10 -30.30 -71.20 8.05
C LEU A 10 -28.93 -71.85 8.36
N ARG A 11 -27.93 -71.00 8.65
CA ARG A 11 -26.83 -71.04 9.68
C ARG A 11 -25.61 -72.01 9.66
N SER A 12 -24.42 -71.35 9.58
CA SER A 12 -23.17 -71.38 10.44
C SER A 12 -22.16 -72.58 10.40
N PRO A 13 -20.85 -72.50 10.83
CA PRO A 13 -19.93 -71.39 11.24
C PRO A 13 -18.43 -71.43 10.70
N THR A 14 -17.64 -70.40 11.10
CA THR A 14 -16.17 -69.97 11.03
C THR A 14 -14.98 -71.01 10.96
N PRO A 15 -13.64 -70.67 10.91
CA PRO A 15 -12.82 -69.42 10.69
C PRO A 15 -11.53 -69.55 9.79
N SER A 16 -10.70 -68.47 9.74
CA SER A 16 -9.20 -68.44 9.64
C SER A 16 -8.48 -68.37 8.26
N CYS A 17 -7.87 -67.22 7.93
CA CYS A 17 -6.39 -66.99 7.93
C CYS A 17 -6.01 -65.72 7.12
N LYS A 18 -5.06 -64.91 7.62
CA LYS A 18 -4.52 -63.70 6.96
C LYS A 18 -3.54 -64.05 5.82
N PRO A 19 -3.27 -63.10 4.89
CA PRO A 19 -1.88 -62.89 4.50
C PRO A 19 -1.38 -61.44 4.62
N SER A 20 -0.07 -61.40 4.85
CA SER A 20 0.91 -60.34 5.06
C SER A 20 0.84 -59.09 4.19
N HIS A 21 1.17 -57.97 4.84
CA HIS A 21 1.49 -56.66 4.28
C HIS A 21 2.50 -56.71 3.13
N GLN A 22 2.15 -56.08 2.00
CA GLN A 22 3.11 -55.42 1.12
C GLN A 22 2.88 -53.91 1.22
N SER A 23 3.90 -53.20 1.72
CA SER A 23 3.92 -51.75 1.85
C SER A 23 3.99 -51.08 0.48
N THR A 24 2.91 -50.41 0.09
CA THR A 24 2.92 -49.42 -1.00
C THR A 24 3.73 -48.20 -0.57
N PRO A 25 4.52 -47.55 -1.45
CA PRO A 25 5.32 -46.40 -1.08
C PRO A 25 4.40 -45.26 -0.65
N LYS A 26 4.60 -44.72 0.56
CA LYS A 26 3.90 -43.52 1.03
C LYS A 26 4.23 -42.38 0.07
N GLN A 27 3.28 -42.02 -0.79
CA GLN A 27 3.32 -40.75 -1.51
C GLN A 27 3.46 -39.64 -0.47
N GLY A 28 4.61 -38.97 -0.48
CA GLY A 28 4.85 -37.82 0.38
C GLY A 28 3.70 -36.83 0.20
N LYS A 29 3.02 -36.48 1.29
CA LYS A 29 2.01 -35.43 1.30
C LYS A 29 2.64 -34.18 0.68
N LYS A 30 2.23 -33.84 -0.54
CA LYS A 30 2.55 -32.53 -1.12
C LYS A 30 2.10 -31.49 -0.10
N LEU A 31 3.04 -30.72 0.43
CA LEU A 31 2.77 -29.53 1.23
C LEU A 31 1.72 -28.70 0.46
N PRO A 32 0.65 -28.23 1.11
CA PRO A 32 -0.35 -27.42 0.43
C PRO A 32 0.36 -26.23 -0.20
N SER A 33 0.25 -26.08 -1.52
CA SER A 33 0.73 -24.89 -2.21
C SER A 33 0.14 -23.67 -1.51
N LYS A 34 0.97 -22.75 -1.01
CA LYS A 34 0.50 -21.51 -0.38
C LYS A 34 -0.56 -20.88 -1.29
N ALA A 35 -1.80 -20.78 -0.80
CA ALA A 35 -2.88 -20.12 -1.51
C ALA A 35 -2.40 -18.71 -1.89
N LYS A 36 -2.43 -18.39 -3.19
CA LYS A 36 -2.09 -17.06 -3.69
C LYS A 36 -3.09 -16.08 -3.09
N THR A 37 -2.61 -15.08 -2.34
CA THR A 37 -3.50 -14.05 -1.80
C THR A 37 -3.77 -13.01 -2.89
N PRO A 38 -5.04 -12.70 -3.19
CA PRO A 38 -5.37 -11.70 -4.20
C PRO A 38 -4.95 -10.30 -3.75
N LEU A 39 -4.66 -9.43 -4.72
CA LEU A 39 -4.51 -8.00 -4.52
C LEU A 39 -5.83 -7.40 -4.10
N ARG A 40 -5.84 -6.64 -3.01
CA ARG A 40 -7.02 -5.90 -2.56
C ARG A 40 -6.99 -4.47 -3.07
N VAL A 41 -8.04 -4.03 -3.74
CA VAL A 41 -8.12 -2.68 -4.29
C VAL A 41 -9.36 -1.98 -3.76
N LEU A 42 -9.21 -0.71 -3.37
CA LEU A 42 -10.32 0.18 -3.08
C LEU A 42 -10.39 1.26 -4.15
N ASN A 43 -11.58 1.48 -4.72
CA ASN A 43 -11.90 2.70 -5.47
C ASN A 43 -12.84 3.57 -4.62
N ILE A 44 -12.45 4.81 -4.36
CA ILE A 44 -13.13 5.70 -3.41
C ILE A 44 -13.13 7.15 -3.88
N ASN A 45 -14.33 7.72 -3.99
CA ASN A 45 -14.50 9.17 -4.07
C ASN A 45 -14.53 9.76 -2.65
N PHE A 46 -13.53 10.59 -2.32
CA PHE A 46 -13.35 11.13 -0.97
C PHE A 46 -14.28 12.31 -0.64
N GLN A 47 -14.59 13.17 -1.62
CA GLN A 47 -15.14 14.51 -1.41
C GLN A 47 -14.47 15.23 -0.24
N SER A 48 -13.19 15.57 -0.39
CA SER A 48 -12.28 16.06 0.65
C SER A 48 -11.75 15.00 1.61
N ILE A 49 -10.43 14.79 1.57
CA ILE A 49 -9.69 13.95 2.51
C ILE A 49 -9.42 14.68 3.83
N LYS A 50 -9.10 15.98 3.79
CA LYS A 50 -8.53 16.75 4.92
C LYS A 50 -9.36 16.62 6.21
N ARG A 51 -10.69 16.70 6.11
CA ARG A 51 -11.60 16.59 7.27
C ARG A 51 -11.99 15.15 7.63
N LYS A 52 -11.62 14.17 6.80
CA LYS A 52 -12.04 12.76 6.88
C LYS A 52 -10.88 11.80 7.18
N GLN A 53 -9.69 12.29 7.53
CA GLN A 53 -8.50 11.46 7.79
C GLN A 53 -8.76 10.26 8.72
N HIS A 54 -9.51 10.46 9.81
CA HIS A 54 -9.88 9.39 10.75
C HIS A 54 -10.72 8.29 10.09
N LEU A 55 -11.62 8.65 9.16
CA LEU A 55 -12.43 7.69 8.40
C LEU A 55 -11.58 6.94 7.37
N VAL A 56 -10.68 7.65 6.67
CA VAL A 56 -9.74 7.06 5.69
C VAL A 56 -8.86 6.01 6.38
N LYS A 57 -8.22 6.37 7.50
CA LYS A 57 -7.37 5.43 8.27
C LYS A 57 -8.16 4.22 8.76
N ASN A 58 -9.41 4.40 9.17
CA ASN A 58 -10.26 3.30 9.61
C ASN A 58 -10.66 2.35 8.47
N ILE A 59 -10.97 2.88 7.28
CA ILE A 59 -11.25 2.06 6.09
C ILE A 59 -10.02 1.26 5.70
N ILE A 60 -8.86 1.91 5.64
CA ILE A 60 -7.60 1.24 5.33
C ILE A 60 -7.32 0.11 6.33
N GLU A 61 -7.57 0.33 7.62
CA GLU A 61 -7.35 -0.70 8.65
C GLU A 61 -8.32 -1.87 8.55
N SER A 62 -9.59 -1.58 8.30
CA SER A 62 -10.65 -2.60 8.24
C SER A 62 -10.58 -3.46 6.98
N THR A 63 -10.23 -2.87 5.84
CA THR A 63 -10.19 -3.56 4.53
C THR A 63 -8.79 -4.07 4.16
N LYS A 64 -7.74 -3.46 4.74
CA LYS A 64 -6.32 -3.74 4.48
C LYS A 64 -5.98 -3.75 2.99
N PRO A 65 -6.37 -2.70 2.24
CA PRO A 65 -6.19 -2.65 0.79
C PRO A 65 -4.69 -2.71 0.46
N ASP A 66 -4.34 -3.24 -0.69
CA ASP A 66 -2.98 -3.18 -1.24
C ASP A 66 -2.81 -1.94 -2.10
N ILE A 67 -3.90 -1.53 -2.77
CA ILE A 67 -3.98 -0.34 -3.63
C ILE A 67 -5.25 0.45 -3.24
N VAL A 68 -5.15 1.77 -3.18
CA VAL A 68 -6.30 2.68 -3.08
C VAL A 68 -6.27 3.63 -4.27
N ILE A 69 -7.35 3.62 -5.05
CA ILE A 69 -7.63 4.52 -6.16
C ILE A 69 -8.63 5.56 -5.64
N GLY A 70 -8.24 6.83 -5.69
CA GLY A 70 -8.91 7.93 -5.04
C GLY A 70 -9.26 9.06 -5.98
N THR A 71 -10.49 9.56 -5.88
CA THR A 71 -10.96 10.77 -6.58
C THR A 71 -11.50 11.81 -5.60
N GLU A 72 -11.60 13.06 -6.05
CA GLU A 72 -12.06 14.19 -5.25
C GLU A 72 -11.30 14.34 -3.92
N THR A 73 -9.97 14.28 -4.01
CA THR A 73 -9.08 14.39 -2.85
C THR A 73 -9.22 15.75 -2.16
N TRP A 74 -9.39 16.81 -2.96
CA TRP A 74 -9.42 18.23 -2.57
C TRP A 74 -8.20 18.59 -1.72
N LEU A 75 -7.05 18.07 -2.12
CA LEU A 75 -5.77 18.33 -1.48
C LEU A 75 -5.03 19.44 -2.22
N GLU A 76 -4.14 20.07 -1.47
CA GLU A 76 -3.23 21.11 -1.95
C GLU A 76 -1.79 20.56 -1.85
N PRO A 77 -0.86 21.02 -2.72
CA PRO A 77 0.53 20.55 -2.74
C PRO A 77 1.23 20.64 -1.38
N GLU A 78 0.87 21.62 -0.55
CA GLU A 78 1.44 21.87 0.78
C GLU A 78 1.09 20.78 1.80
N ILE A 79 0.00 20.04 1.60
CA ILE A 79 -0.43 18.97 2.51
C ILE A 79 0.44 17.74 2.25
N LYS A 80 1.17 17.25 3.25
CA LYS A 80 2.08 16.10 3.07
C LYS A 80 1.33 14.77 2.99
N ASN A 81 1.93 13.79 2.32
CA ASN A 81 1.35 12.45 2.13
C ASN A 81 1.15 11.73 3.49
N ASN A 82 2.08 11.87 4.41
CA ASN A 82 1.98 11.27 5.75
C ASN A 82 0.93 11.94 6.66
N GLU A 83 0.39 13.09 6.29
CA GLU A 83 -0.74 13.68 6.99
C GLU A 83 -2.02 12.90 6.72
N ILE A 84 -2.22 12.46 5.47
CA ILE A 84 -3.47 11.91 4.95
C ILE A 84 -3.54 10.38 5.00
N PHE A 85 -2.42 9.68 4.81
CA PHE A 85 -2.35 8.22 4.74
C PHE A 85 -1.32 7.64 5.74
N PRO A 86 -1.42 6.33 6.06
CA PRO A 86 -0.38 5.65 6.82
C PRO A 86 0.94 5.58 6.06
N ASN A 87 2.07 5.63 6.77
CA ASN A 87 3.43 5.59 6.21
C ASN A 87 3.77 4.30 5.42
N GLU A 88 2.90 3.29 5.47
CA GLU A 88 3.05 2.03 4.73
C GLU A 88 2.59 2.15 3.26
N TYR A 89 2.24 3.35 2.79
CA TYR A 89 1.82 3.59 1.41
C TYR A 89 2.73 4.59 0.74
N LYS A 90 3.16 4.26 -0.48
CA LYS A 90 3.66 5.22 -1.46
C LYS A 90 2.46 5.85 -2.17
N ILE A 91 2.40 7.18 -2.16
CA ILE A 91 1.29 7.94 -2.72
C ILE A 91 1.74 8.65 -3.99
N TYR A 92 0.95 8.49 -5.03
CA TYR A 92 1.00 9.27 -6.26
C TYR A 92 -0.28 10.08 -6.30
N ARG A 93 -0.22 11.39 -6.53
CA ARG A 93 -1.42 12.23 -6.58
C ARG A 93 -1.24 13.39 -7.54
N ARG A 94 -2.36 13.88 -8.02
CA ARG A 94 -2.46 15.11 -8.78
C ARG A 94 -3.47 16.02 -8.09
N ASP A 95 -2.95 17.12 -7.55
CA ASP A 95 -3.73 18.11 -6.83
C ASP A 95 -4.17 19.24 -7.77
N ARG A 96 -5.32 19.83 -7.50
CA ARG A 96 -5.88 20.90 -8.34
C ARG A 96 -5.47 22.26 -7.80
N LYS A 97 -4.75 23.05 -8.61
CA LYS A 97 -4.22 24.36 -8.20
C LYS A 97 -5.24 25.51 -8.23
N GLU A 98 -6.23 25.45 -9.12
CA GLU A 98 -7.02 26.64 -9.49
C GLU A 98 -8.43 26.73 -8.88
N LYS A 99 -9.01 25.60 -8.43
CA LYS A 99 -10.40 25.57 -7.91
C LYS A 99 -10.52 24.63 -6.73
N GLN A 100 -11.44 24.97 -5.82
CA GLN A 100 -11.86 24.06 -4.77
C GLN A 100 -12.60 22.86 -5.38
N GLY A 101 -12.11 21.66 -5.12
CA GLY A 101 -12.72 20.42 -5.57
C GLY A 101 -12.00 19.75 -6.74
N GLY A 102 -11.99 18.41 -6.77
CA GLY A 102 -11.23 17.61 -7.72
C GLY A 102 -9.99 16.95 -7.09
N GLY A 103 -9.03 16.61 -7.93
CA GLY A 103 -7.80 15.92 -7.56
C GLY A 103 -7.96 14.40 -7.51
N VAL A 104 -6.89 13.70 -7.88
CA VAL A 104 -6.83 12.23 -7.95
C VAL A 104 -5.61 11.70 -7.22
N LEU A 105 -5.70 10.46 -6.72
CA LEU A 105 -4.65 9.80 -5.96
C LEU A 105 -4.63 8.30 -6.22
N ILE A 106 -3.44 7.72 -6.25
CA ILE A 106 -3.19 6.28 -6.13
C ILE A 106 -2.26 6.08 -4.93
N ALA A 107 -2.69 5.30 -3.95
CA ALA A 107 -1.83 4.84 -2.86
C ALA A 107 -1.53 3.35 -3.03
N VAL A 108 -0.26 2.98 -3.04
CA VAL A 108 0.23 1.60 -3.18
C VAL A 108 1.01 1.23 -1.92
N LYS A 109 0.77 0.04 -1.34
CA LYS A 109 1.60 -0.40 -0.20
C LYS A 109 3.08 -0.42 -0.55
N ASP A 110 3.90 0.07 0.36
CA ASP A 110 5.35 0.26 0.23
C ASP A 110 6.15 -1.01 -0.08
N HIS A 111 5.60 -2.18 0.24
CA HIS A 111 6.20 -3.47 -0.08
C HIS A 111 6.05 -3.86 -1.55
N PHE A 112 5.29 -3.11 -2.35
CA PHE A 112 5.28 -3.26 -3.80
C PHE A 112 6.31 -2.34 -4.44
N ILE A 113 6.93 -2.84 -5.51
CA ILE A 113 7.77 -2.01 -6.37
C ILE A 113 6.82 -1.27 -7.30
N SER A 114 6.63 0.02 -7.04
CA SER A 114 5.76 0.87 -7.85
C SER A 114 6.42 2.19 -8.22
N ASP A 115 6.06 2.74 -9.37
CA ASP A 115 6.47 4.07 -9.84
C ASP A 115 5.38 4.75 -10.66
N GLU A 116 5.40 6.08 -10.69
CA GLU A 116 4.50 6.87 -11.54
C GLU A 116 4.86 6.69 -13.02
N VAL A 117 3.85 6.78 -13.89
CA VAL A 117 4.01 6.70 -15.34
C VAL A 117 3.49 8.00 -15.97
N GLU A 118 4.32 9.04 -15.90
CA GLU A 118 3.98 10.40 -16.35
C GLU A 118 3.63 10.48 -17.84
N ASP A 119 4.32 9.71 -18.69
CA ASP A 119 4.13 9.69 -20.16
C ASP A 119 2.71 9.29 -20.62
N LEU A 120 1.96 8.62 -19.74
CA LEU A 120 0.57 8.27 -20.02
C LEU A 120 -0.37 9.44 -19.80
N SER A 121 0.02 10.46 -19.02
CA SER A 121 -0.78 11.67 -18.84
C SER A 121 -0.81 12.48 -20.15
N PRO A 122 -1.99 12.83 -20.67
CA PRO A 122 -2.09 13.59 -21.91
C PRO A 122 -1.94 15.11 -21.69
N ASP A 123 -2.25 15.60 -20.49
CA ASP A 123 -2.27 17.02 -20.12
C ASP A 123 -2.26 17.14 -18.58
N ASP A 124 -1.67 18.19 -18.03
CA ASP A 124 -1.60 18.44 -16.58
C ASP A 124 -2.96 18.77 -15.97
N ARG A 125 -3.89 19.30 -16.78
CA ARG A 125 -5.27 19.59 -16.37
C ARG A 125 -6.16 18.36 -16.36
N CYS A 126 -5.71 17.26 -16.98
CA CYS A 126 -6.43 16.00 -16.92
C CYS A 126 -6.33 15.46 -15.49
N GLU A 127 -7.48 15.25 -14.84
CA GLU A 127 -7.56 14.65 -13.52
C GLU A 127 -7.39 13.13 -13.63
N MET A 128 -6.21 12.71 -14.09
CA MET A 128 -5.82 11.32 -14.24
C MET A 128 -4.36 11.09 -13.88
N ILE A 129 -4.06 10.05 -13.12
CA ILE A 129 -2.69 9.66 -12.79
C ILE A 129 -2.50 8.16 -12.99
N TRP A 130 -1.30 7.76 -13.42
CA TRP A 130 -0.93 6.37 -13.61
C TRP A 130 0.23 5.97 -12.72
N ALA A 131 0.12 4.80 -12.11
CA ALA A 131 1.23 4.13 -11.43
C ALA A 131 1.36 2.71 -11.97
N LYS A 132 2.60 2.21 -12.12
CA LYS A 132 2.87 0.82 -12.47
C LYS A 132 3.34 0.04 -11.25
N ILE A 133 2.98 -1.23 -11.16
CA ILE A 133 3.48 -2.20 -10.19
C ILE A 133 4.11 -3.37 -10.95
N GLU A 134 5.38 -3.65 -10.65
CA GLU A 134 6.08 -4.78 -11.26
C GLU A 134 5.63 -6.12 -10.62
N ILE A 135 5.24 -7.07 -11.47
CA ILE A 135 4.81 -8.41 -11.06
C ILE A 135 5.79 -9.42 -11.65
N VAL A 136 6.60 -10.09 -10.81
CA VAL A 136 7.55 -11.10 -11.28
C VAL A 136 6.79 -12.29 -11.88
N GLY A 137 7.10 -12.61 -13.14
CA GLY A 137 6.49 -13.73 -13.86
C GLY A 137 5.08 -13.46 -14.41
N CYS A 138 4.56 -12.23 -14.33
CA CYS A 138 3.29 -11.84 -14.94
C CYS A 138 3.41 -10.50 -15.68
N LYS A 139 2.32 -10.08 -16.32
CA LYS A 139 2.15 -8.74 -16.89
C LYS A 139 2.36 -7.65 -15.83
N THR A 140 3.01 -6.55 -16.18
CA THR A 140 3.13 -5.37 -15.32
C THR A 140 1.74 -4.77 -15.14
N LEU A 141 1.36 -4.46 -13.89
CA LEU A 141 0.07 -3.87 -13.59
C LEU A 141 0.16 -2.35 -13.65
N TYR A 142 -0.57 -1.74 -14.57
CA TYR A 142 -0.75 -0.30 -14.70
C TYR A 142 -2.09 0.08 -14.07
N ILE A 143 -2.03 0.97 -13.09
CA ILE A 143 -3.16 1.41 -12.28
C ILE A 143 -3.41 2.86 -12.63
N SER A 144 -4.66 3.21 -12.89
CA SER A 144 -5.07 4.59 -13.12
C SER A 144 -6.11 5.04 -12.10
N SER A 145 -5.99 6.28 -11.62
CA SER A 145 -7.08 7.00 -10.98
C SER A 145 -7.55 8.09 -11.92
N PHE A 146 -8.83 8.07 -12.31
CA PHE A 146 -9.45 9.02 -13.22
C PHE A 146 -10.66 9.70 -12.58
N TYR A 147 -10.76 11.01 -12.72
CA TYR A 147 -11.95 11.76 -12.34
C TYR A 147 -12.46 12.55 -13.54
N ASN A 148 -13.72 12.33 -13.89
CA ASN A 148 -14.44 13.14 -14.86
C ASN A 148 -15.36 14.12 -14.13
N PRO A 149 -15.14 15.45 -14.22
CA PRO A 149 -15.93 16.43 -13.45
C PRO A 149 -17.44 16.38 -13.71
N LYS A 150 -17.85 16.05 -14.95
CA LYS A 150 -19.25 15.94 -15.37
C LYS A 150 -19.33 15.23 -16.72
N THR A 151 -20.48 14.61 -17.00
CA THR A 151 -20.73 13.90 -18.28
C THR A 151 -20.56 14.80 -19.52
N SER A 152 -20.84 16.09 -19.39
CA SER A 152 -20.71 17.07 -20.48
C SER A 152 -19.28 17.51 -20.76
N ASP A 153 -18.30 17.08 -19.96
CA ASP A 153 -16.90 17.43 -20.18
C ASP A 153 -16.27 16.51 -21.25
N GLU A 154 -16.43 16.91 -22.50
CA GLU A 154 -15.87 16.20 -23.65
C GLU A 154 -14.34 16.15 -23.61
N GLN A 155 -13.69 17.16 -23.04
CA GLN A 155 -12.24 17.25 -23.04
C GLN A 155 -11.63 16.20 -22.11
N SER A 156 -12.21 16.03 -20.92
CA SER A 156 -11.82 14.98 -19.97
C SER A 156 -11.92 13.58 -20.61
N LEU A 157 -12.98 13.33 -21.39
CA LEU A 157 -13.16 12.05 -22.07
C LEU A 157 -12.21 11.85 -23.27
N LYS A 158 -11.86 12.91 -24.00
CA LYS A 158 -10.82 12.87 -25.05
C LYS A 158 -9.44 12.55 -24.45
N TRP A 159 -9.10 13.17 -23.33
CA TRP A 159 -7.86 12.88 -22.60
C TRP A 159 -7.83 11.45 -22.09
N PHE A 160 -8.94 10.96 -21.53
CA PHE A 160 -9.09 9.56 -21.15
C PHE A 160 -8.80 8.63 -22.33
N ASN A 161 -9.42 8.86 -23.49
CA ASN A 161 -9.18 8.07 -24.71
C ASN A 161 -7.70 8.03 -25.10
N ILE A 162 -7.05 9.20 -25.21
CA ILE A 162 -5.63 9.30 -25.61
C ILE A 162 -4.75 8.50 -24.65
N SER A 163 -4.94 8.70 -23.34
CA SER A 163 -4.11 8.09 -22.32
C SER A 163 -4.29 6.58 -22.23
N VAL A 164 -5.54 6.09 -22.27
CA VAL A 164 -5.83 4.66 -22.21
C VAL A 164 -5.37 3.95 -23.48
N ARG A 165 -5.45 4.60 -24.66
CA ARG A 165 -4.84 4.08 -25.89
C ARG A 165 -3.33 3.94 -25.76
N ARG A 166 -2.62 4.95 -25.24
CA ARG A 166 -1.18 4.85 -24.96
C ARG A 166 -0.87 3.69 -24.02
N ALA A 167 -1.65 3.53 -22.94
CA ALA A 167 -1.47 2.43 -21.99
C ALA A 167 -1.72 1.05 -22.61
N SER A 168 -2.72 0.93 -23.49
CA SER A 168 -3.07 -0.32 -24.18
C SER A 168 -2.00 -0.79 -25.17
N GLN A 169 -1.19 0.13 -25.72
CA GLN A 169 -0.09 -0.18 -26.64
C GLN A 169 1.15 -0.73 -25.91
N ILE A 170 1.20 -0.66 -24.57
CA ILE A 170 2.31 -1.19 -23.79
C ILE A 170 2.26 -2.72 -23.82
N LYS A 171 3.33 -3.33 -24.36
CA LYS A 171 3.48 -4.79 -24.39
C LYS A 171 3.43 -5.35 -22.96
N ASN A 172 2.69 -6.44 -22.78
CA ASN A 172 2.54 -7.13 -21.50
C ASN A 172 1.98 -6.26 -20.36
N ALA A 173 1.09 -5.32 -20.66
CA ALA A 173 0.38 -4.52 -19.65
C ALA A 173 -0.93 -5.17 -19.19
N ALA A 174 -1.11 -5.26 -17.88
CA ALA A 174 -2.40 -5.45 -17.22
C ALA A 174 -2.91 -4.07 -16.81
N LEU A 175 -4.12 -3.70 -17.23
CA LEU A 175 -4.70 -2.39 -16.94
C LEU A 175 -5.74 -2.53 -15.84
N LEU A 176 -5.70 -1.63 -14.86
CA LEU A 176 -6.71 -1.48 -13.82
C LEU A 176 -6.98 0.01 -13.60
N ILE A 177 -8.06 0.50 -14.19
CA ILE A 177 -8.44 1.90 -14.17
C ILE A 177 -9.61 2.02 -13.21
N GLY A 178 -9.48 2.88 -12.20
CA GLY A 178 -10.57 3.18 -11.27
C GLY A 178 -10.82 4.68 -11.20
N GLY A 179 -11.99 5.03 -10.68
CA GLY A 179 -12.30 6.40 -10.29
C GLY A 179 -13.77 6.72 -10.45
N ASP A 180 -14.10 8.00 -10.57
CA ASP A 180 -15.47 8.49 -10.74
C ASP A 180 -15.60 9.13 -12.12
N PHE A 181 -16.40 8.47 -12.95
CA PHE A 181 -16.53 8.77 -14.37
C PHE A 181 -17.71 9.68 -14.66
N ASN A 182 -18.57 9.95 -13.68
CA ASN A 182 -19.79 10.74 -13.84
C ASN A 182 -20.56 10.40 -15.13
N HIS A 183 -20.75 9.11 -15.43
CA HIS A 183 -21.58 8.59 -16.52
C HIS A 183 -22.88 7.97 -15.97
N PRO A 184 -23.89 8.79 -15.59
CA PRO A 184 -25.16 8.30 -15.04
C PRO A 184 -25.99 7.59 -16.11
N ASN A 185 -27.01 6.84 -15.68
CA ASN A 185 -28.04 6.24 -16.54
C ASN A 185 -27.56 5.27 -17.64
N TRP A 186 -26.27 4.92 -17.66
CA TRP A 186 -25.75 3.89 -18.55
C TRP A 186 -26.16 2.49 -18.07
N ASP A 187 -26.81 1.72 -18.93
CA ASP A 187 -27.09 0.30 -18.69
C ASP A 187 -25.87 -0.52 -19.10
N TRP A 188 -25.08 -0.91 -18.11
CA TRP A 188 -23.86 -1.71 -18.30
C TRP A 188 -24.12 -3.11 -18.86
N LYS A 189 -25.32 -3.66 -18.68
CA LYS A 189 -25.67 -4.99 -19.19
C LYS A 189 -26.04 -4.95 -20.67
N ASN A 190 -26.90 -3.99 -21.03
CA ASN A 190 -27.42 -3.87 -22.40
C ASN A 190 -26.63 -2.90 -23.28
N LYS A 191 -25.67 -2.16 -22.70
CA LYS A 191 -24.86 -1.12 -23.35
C LYS A 191 -25.69 -0.02 -24.03
N ILE A 192 -26.77 0.41 -23.36
CA ILE A 192 -27.67 1.46 -23.83
C ILE A 192 -27.92 2.50 -22.74
N LEU A 193 -28.30 3.72 -23.11
CA LEU A 193 -28.76 4.70 -22.13
C LEU A 193 -30.21 4.42 -21.72
N LYS A 194 -30.53 4.64 -20.45
CA LYS A 194 -31.93 4.70 -19.99
C LYS A 194 -32.67 5.85 -20.69
N PRO A 195 -34.01 5.74 -20.86
CA PRO A 195 -34.81 6.81 -21.45
C PRO A 195 -34.60 8.17 -20.77
N ASN A 196 -34.74 9.26 -21.52
CA ASN A 196 -34.58 10.65 -21.06
C ASN A 196 -33.19 11.01 -20.52
N SER A 197 -32.15 10.29 -20.94
CA SER A 197 -30.76 10.63 -20.59
C SER A 197 -30.20 11.72 -21.50
N SER A 198 -29.34 12.58 -20.96
CA SER A 198 -28.60 13.61 -21.71
C SER A 198 -27.23 13.09 -22.18
N HIS A 199 -26.54 13.87 -23.01
CA HIS A 199 -25.14 13.62 -23.40
C HIS A 199 -24.89 12.28 -24.11
N LEU A 200 -25.82 11.87 -24.98
CA LEU A 200 -25.76 10.58 -25.69
C LEU A 200 -24.41 10.36 -26.39
N LYS A 201 -23.89 11.39 -27.07
CA LYS A 201 -22.63 11.31 -27.81
C LYS A 201 -21.46 10.93 -26.89
N GLN A 202 -21.38 11.52 -25.71
CA GLN A 202 -20.31 11.27 -24.74
C GLN A 202 -20.43 9.87 -24.14
N HIS A 203 -21.66 9.40 -23.89
CA HIS A 203 -21.89 8.04 -23.40
C HIS A 203 -21.49 6.96 -24.42
N TYR A 204 -21.93 7.10 -25.67
CA TYR A 204 -21.55 6.14 -26.72
C TYR A 204 -20.06 6.22 -27.02
N PHE A 205 -19.48 7.42 -27.11
CA PHE A 205 -18.04 7.56 -27.30
C PHE A 205 -17.23 6.89 -26.18
N PHE A 206 -17.68 6.99 -24.92
CA PHE A 206 -17.05 6.26 -23.82
C PHE A 206 -17.18 4.74 -23.97
N GLY A 207 -18.37 4.24 -24.35
CA GLY A 207 -18.59 2.82 -24.65
C GLY A 207 -17.67 2.32 -25.78
N ASP A 208 -17.56 3.07 -26.87
CA ASP A 208 -16.72 2.76 -28.02
C ASP A 208 -15.24 2.67 -27.61
N ILE A 209 -14.75 3.56 -26.74
CA ILE A 209 -13.37 3.47 -26.21
C ILE A 209 -13.14 2.14 -25.48
N LEU A 210 -14.11 1.68 -24.68
CA LEU A 210 -13.96 0.43 -23.93
C LEU A 210 -13.97 -0.78 -24.87
N ASP A 211 -14.89 -0.79 -25.84
CA ASP A 211 -15.04 -1.88 -26.79
C ASP A 211 -13.83 -1.97 -27.75
N ASP A 212 -13.36 -0.84 -28.28
CA ASP A 212 -12.17 -0.75 -29.13
C ASP A 212 -10.90 -1.31 -28.45
N LEU A 213 -10.79 -1.13 -27.13
CA LEU A 213 -9.60 -1.47 -26.36
C LEU A 213 -9.74 -2.79 -25.58
N GLY A 214 -10.84 -3.51 -25.77
CA GLY A 214 -11.12 -4.77 -25.05
C GLY A 214 -11.15 -4.58 -23.53
N LEU A 215 -11.65 -3.44 -23.07
CA LEU A 215 -11.74 -3.08 -21.66
C LEU A 215 -13.13 -3.41 -21.12
N THR A 216 -13.17 -3.99 -19.93
CA THR A 216 -14.41 -4.38 -19.27
C THR A 216 -14.56 -3.65 -17.94
N GLN A 217 -15.70 -3.01 -17.74
CA GLN A 217 -16.12 -2.49 -16.45
C GLN A 217 -16.64 -3.65 -15.59
N VAL A 218 -16.27 -3.69 -14.31
CA VAL A 218 -16.54 -4.84 -13.42
C VAL A 218 -17.39 -4.51 -12.19
N VAL A 219 -18.02 -3.32 -12.15
CA VAL A 219 -18.83 -2.86 -11.01
C VAL A 219 -20.31 -3.06 -11.32
N GLU A 220 -20.97 -3.92 -10.55
CA GLU A 220 -22.32 -4.39 -10.87
C GLU A 220 -23.44 -3.66 -10.10
N HIS A 221 -23.09 -2.80 -9.15
CA HIS A 221 -24.04 -2.21 -8.21
C HIS A 221 -23.89 -0.69 -8.09
N PRO A 222 -25.01 0.05 -7.89
CA PRO A 222 -24.98 1.50 -7.76
C PRO A 222 -24.04 1.99 -6.65
N THR A 223 -23.19 2.93 -7.01
CA THR A 223 -22.19 3.56 -6.13
C THR A 223 -22.63 4.95 -5.68
N ARG A 224 -23.54 5.61 -6.42
CA ARG A 224 -24.17 6.88 -6.00
C ARG A 224 -25.63 6.91 -6.42
N LYS A 225 -26.53 7.06 -5.45
CA LYS A 225 -27.99 6.93 -5.67
C LYS A 225 -28.28 5.61 -6.40
N ASP A 226 -28.91 5.67 -7.57
CA ASP A 226 -29.26 4.51 -8.41
C ASP A 226 -28.33 4.36 -9.63
N ASN A 227 -27.20 5.08 -9.65
CA ASN A 227 -26.22 5.06 -10.72
C ASN A 227 -24.91 4.41 -10.30
N ILE A 228 -24.25 3.77 -11.26
CA ILE A 228 -22.89 3.25 -11.15
C ILE A 228 -21.97 4.31 -11.76
N LEU A 229 -21.41 5.18 -10.90
CA LEU A 229 -20.55 6.28 -11.34
C LEU A 229 -19.08 5.99 -11.05
N ASP A 230 -18.82 5.25 -9.97
CA ASP A 230 -17.49 4.87 -9.54
C ASP A 230 -17.13 3.54 -10.22
N LEU A 231 -16.39 3.62 -11.32
CA LEU A 231 -16.09 2.48 -12.17
C LEU A 231 -14.73 1.87 -11.83
N VAL A 232 -14.63 0.58 -12.10
CA VAL A 232 -13.37 -0.15 -12.17
C VAL A 232 -13.36 -0.87 -13.51
N ILE A 233 -12.35 -0.60 -14.32
CA ILE A 233 -12.22 -1.01 -15.72
C ILE A 233 -10.90 -1.75 -15.89
N THR A 234 -10.91 -2.90 -16.56
CA THR A 234 -9.71 -3.72 -16.74
C THR A 234 -9.73 -4.49 -18.07
N ASN A 235 -8.54 -4.81 -18.60
CA ASN A 235 -8.37 -5.75 -19.71
C ASN A 235 -8.25 -7.21 -19.23
N LEU A 236 -8.37 -7.47 -17.92
CA LEU A 236 -8.30 -8.80 -17.32
C LEU A 236 -9.52 -9.06 -16.40
N PRO A 237 -10.76 -9.00 -16.90
CA PRO A 237 -11.96 -9.16 -16.08
C PRO A 237 -11.98 -10.50 -15.33
N ASN A 238 -11.47 -11.57 -15.95
CA ASN A 238 -11.37 -12.91 -15.34
C ASN A 238 -10.43 -12.98 -14.12
N GLN A 239 -9.60 -11.97 -13.89
CA GLN A 239 -8.75 -11.88 -12.70
C GLN A 239 -9.47 -11.21 -11.53
N VAL A 240 -10.63 -10.60 -11.72
CA VAL A 240 -11.43 -10.04 -10.62
C VAL A 240 -12.20 -11.18 -9.97
N SER A 241 -11.79 -11.59 -8.76
CA SER A 241 -12.45 -12.69 -8.03
C SER A 241 -13.64 -12.23 -7.20
N ARG A 242 -13.69 -10.94 -6.87
CA ARG A 242 -14.70 -10.38 -5.99
C ARG A 242 -14.82 -8.89 -6.22
N THR A 243 -16.06 -8.41 -6.29
CA THR A 243 -16.43 -7.00 -6.21
C THR A 243 -17.47 -6.83 -5.08
N GLU A 244 -17.29 -5.85 -4.21
CA GLU A 244 -18.22 -5.54 -3.12
C GLU A 244 -18.39 -4.03 -2.99
N ILE A 245 -19.64 -3.58 -2.86
CA ILE A 245 -19.93 -2.19 -2.53
C ILE A 245 -20.02 -2.04 -1.01
N MET A 246 -19.27 -1.09 -0.48
CA MET A 246 -19.18 -0.79 0.94
C MET A 246 -19.73 0.61 1.26
N PRO A 247 -20.23 0.85 2.49
CA PRO A 247 -20.61 2.19 2.93
C PRO A 247 -19.46 3.19 2.74
N GLY A 248 -19.68 4.22 1.93
CA GLY A 248 -18.65 5.23 1.74
C GLY A 248 -18.62 6.33 2.81
N ILE A 249 -17.61 7.20 2.69
CA ILE A 249 -17.34 8.32 3.61
C ILE A 249 -17.80 9.67 3.06
N SER A 250 -18.32 9.66 1.84
CA SER A 250 -19.02 10.74 1.15
C SER A 250 -20.46 10.28 0.86
N ASP A 251 -21.14 10.96 -0.06
CA ASP A 251 -22.39 10.50 -0.67
C ASP A 251 -22.18 9.39 -1.72
N HIS A 252 -20.92 9.09 -2.09
CA HIS A 252 -20.54 7.90 -2.85
C HIS A 252 -20.30 6.73 -1.92
N ASP A 253 -20.68 5.53 -2.36
CA ASP A 253 -20.29 4.26 -1.79
C ASP A 253 -18.91 3.84 -2.34
N ILE A 254 -18.21 2.97 -1.61
CA ILE A 254 -16.85 2.51 -1.94
C ILE A 254 -16.93 1.22 -2.73
N VAL A 255 -16.12 1.09 -3.78
CA VAL A 255 -15.93 -0.19 -4.48
C VAL A 255 -14.70 -0.88 -3.92
N PHE A 256 -14.90 -2.06 -3.35
CA PHE A 256 -13.82 -2.97 -2.96
C PHE A 256 -13.73 -4.11 -3.98
N LEU A 257 -12.53 -4.46 -4.43
CA LEU A 257 -12.32 -5.63 -5.25
C LEU A 257 -11.10 -6.46 -4.83
N GLU A 258 -11.15 -7.75 -5.16
CA GLU A 258 -10.02 -8.66 -5.09
C GLU A 258 -9.60 -9.04 -6.52
N PHE A 259 -8.32 -8.80 -6.83
CA PHE A 259 -7.73 -9.01 -8.14
C PHE A 259 -6.65 -10.09 -8.03
N ASN A 260 -6.82 -11.21 -8.72
CA ASN A 260 -6.02 -12.43 -8.66
C ASN A 260 -4.63 -12.30 -9.31
N LEU A 261 -3.95 -11.19 -9.08
CA LEU A 261 -2.54 -11.01 -9.43
C LEU A 261 -1.68 -11.16 -8.17
N THR A 262 -0.48 -11.72 -8.34
CA THR A 262 0.48 -11.90 -7.24
C THR A 262 1.75 -11.08 -7.47
N PRO A 263 1.72 -9.76 -7.21
CA PRO A 263 2.89 -8.89 -7.32
C PRO A 263 4.06 -9.32 -6.44
N LYS A 264 5.26 -8.93 -6.85
CA LYS A 264 6.47 -9.10 -6.06
C LYS A 264 6.33 -8.26 -4.80
N LYS A 265 6.43 -8.91 -3.64
CA LYS A 265 6.45 -8.24 -2.34
C LYS A 265 7.89 -8.16 -1.86
N VAL A 266 8.39 -6.96 -1.61
CA VAL A 266 9.59 -6.76 -0.81
C VAL A 266 9.24 -7.20 0.60
N LYS A 267 9.85 -8.29 1.07
CA LYS A 267 9.67 -8.72 2.45
C LYS A 267 10.35 -7.69 3.35
N GLN A 268 9.56 -6.93 4.09
CA GLN A 268 10.11 -6.15 5.19
C GLN A 268 10.64 -7.13 6.24
N ILE A 269 11.96 -7.13 6.42
CA ILE A 269 12.61 -7.94 7.44
C ILE A 269 12.22 -7.34 8.79
N PRO A 270 11.65 -8.12 9.73
CA PRO A 270 11.36 -7.64 11.06
C PRO A 270 12.62 -7.04 11.68
N ARG A 271 12.57 -5.75 12.06
CA ARG A 271 13.71 -5.10 12.71
C ARG A 271 13.74 -5.47 14.19
N ASN A 272 14.85 -6.04 14.61
CA ASN A 272 15.23 -6.08 16.01
C ASN A 272 15.85 -4.73 16.36
N ILE A 273 15.39 -4.12 17.45
CA ILE A 273 16.03 -2.93 18.00
C ILE A 273 16.78 -3.30 19.28
N PRO A 274 18.04 -2.87 19.43
CA PRO A 274 18.77 -3.00 20.67
C PRO A 274 18.15 -2.12 21.75
N LEU A 275 17.94 -2.66 22.94
CA LEU A 275 17.46 -1.95 24.12
C LEU A 275 18.65 -1.46 24.95
N TYR A 276 19.34 -0.42 24.47
CA TYR A 276 20.55 0.14 25.12
C TYR A 276 20.38 0.47 26.61
N LYS A 277 19.17 0.83 27.06
CA LYS A 277 18.87 1.07 28.49
C LYS A 277 18.96 -0.19 29.37
N LYS A 278 18.90 -1.38 28.77
CA LYS A 278 18.99 -2.68 29.43
C LYS A 278 20.30 -3.40 29.10
N ALA A 279 21.25 -2.71 28.50
CA ALA A 279 22.54 -3.29 28.14
C ALA A 279 23.37 -3.58 29.39
N ASN A 280 24.10 -4.69 29.38
CA ASN A 280 25.16 -4.96 30.34
C ASN A 280 26.44 -4.23 29.90
N TRP A 281 26.54 -2.95 30.28
CA TRP A 281 27.67 -2.11 29.88
C TRP A 281 29.00 -2.50 30.53
N ALA A 282 28.97 -3.13 31.70
CA ALA A 282 30.17 -3.56 32.39
C ALA A 282 30.90 -4.65 31.57
N ASP A 283 30.20 -5.73 31.23
CA ASP A 283 30.78 -6.82 30.44
C ASP A 283 31.08 -6.38 29.00
N PHE A 284 30.24 -5.53 28.41
CA PHE A 284 30.49 -4.95 27.09
C PHE A 284 31.82 -4.18 27.07
N LYS A 285 32.08 -3.34 28.07
CA LYS A 285 33.31 -2.53 28.16
C LYS A 285 34.54 -3.41 28.35
N THR A 286 34.45 -4.42 29.21
CA THR A 286 35.54 -5.37 29.45
C THR A 286 35.92 -6.13 28.17
N GLU A 287 34.96 -6.70 27.46
CA GLU A 287 35.25 -7.42 26.20
C GLU A 287 35.71 -6.49 25.07
N LEU A 288 35.23 -5.24 25.04
CA LEU A 288 35.69 -4.26 24.06
C LEU A 288 37.15 -3.88 24.29
N ASN A 289 37.57 -3.66 25.54
CA ASN A 289 38.97 -3.38 25.88
C ASN A 289 39.87 -4.56 25.49
N ASN A 290 39.47 -5.79 25.81
CA ASN A 290 40.21 -6.99 25.38
C ASN A 290 40.34 -7.07 23.86
N THR A 291 39.28 -6.73 23.13
CA THR A 291 39.30 -6.69 21.66
C THR A 291 40.29 -5.64 21.15
N TYR A 292 40.29 -4.44 21.76
CA TYR A 292 41.21 -3.37 21.42
C TYR A 292 42.67 -3.79 21.63
N ASP A 293 43.00 -4.43 22.75
CA ASP A 293 44.37 -4.86 23.03
C ASP A 293 44.87 -5.89 21.99
N ILE A 294 44.02 -6.87 21.64
CA ILE A 294 44.32 -7.86 20.58
C ILE A 294 44.53 -7.16 19.23
N MET A 295 43.63 -6.23 18.88
CA MET A 295 43.74 -5.48 17.62
C MET A 295 45.02 -4.64 17.56
N ARG A 296 45.41 -4.00 18.67
CA ARG A 296 46.62 -3.20 18.76
C ARG A 296 47.88 -4.05 18.57
N GLN A 297 47.90 -5.25 19.14
CA GLN A 297 49.02 -6.18 19.00
C GLN A 297 49.17 -6.70 17.56
N GLU A 298 48.05 -6.95 16.88
CA GLU A 298 48.04 -7.50 15.52
C GLU A 298 48.07 -6.43 14.42
N ALA A 299 48.01 -5.14 14.77
CA ALA A 299 47.87 -4.03 13.82
C ALA A 299 48.94 -4.01 12.72
N HIS A 300 50.18 -4.35 13.06
CA HIS A 300 51.30 -4.37 12.11
C HIS A 300 51.24 -5.54 11.11
N LYS A 301 50.37 -6.53 11.34
CA LYS A 301 50.21 -7.72 10.50
C LYS A 301 48.98 -7.65 9.60
N MET A 302 48.20 -6.58 9.71
CA MET A 302 46.90 -6.44 9.07
C MET A 302 46.85 -5.14 8.28
N THR A 303 46.15 -5.17 7.16
CA THR A 303 45.76 -3.95 6.43
C THR A 303 44.70 -3.16 7.20
N VAL A 304 44.55 -1.89 6.84
CA VAL A 304 43.50 -1.02 7.42
C VAL A 304 42.10 -1.61 7.24
N ASN A 305 41.82 -2.21 6.07
CA ASN A 305 40.53 -2.85 5.79
C ASN A 305 40.31 -4.08 6.70
N GLU A 306 41.33 -4.89 6.94
CA GLU A 306 41.24 -6.04 7.84
C GLU A 306 41.00 -5.62 9.29
N LEU A 307 41.70 -4.57 9.75
CA LEU A 307 41.48 -4.00 11.09
C LEU A 307 40.05 -3.46 11.23
N TRP A 308 39.56 -2.70 10.25
CA TRP A 308 38.19 -2.22 10.23
C TRP A 308 37.17 -3.37 10.26
N HIS A 309 37.37 -4.41 9.44
CA HIS A 309 36.50 -5.58 9.43
C HIS A 309 36.49 -6.30 10.78
N LYS A 310 37.66 -6.45 11.44
CA LYS A 310 37.77 -7.06 12.78
C LYS A 310 37.02 -6.24 13.83
N PHE A 311 37.24 -4.92 13.87
CA PHE A 311 36.51 -4.01 14.77
C PHE A 311 35.00 -4.09 14.55
N LYS A 312 34.56 -3.91 13.30
CA LYS A 312 33.13 -3.93 12.94
C LYS A 312 32.47 -5.25 13.34
N THR A 313 33.14 -6.37 13.10
CA THR A 313 32.61 -7.71 13.43
C THR A 313 32.47 -7.86 14.94
N LYS A 314 33.52 -7.56 15.71
CA LYS A 314 33.49 -7.66 17.17
C LYS A 314 32.47 -6.72 17.79
N MET A 315 32.39 -5.47 17.34
CA MET A 315 31.37 -4.52 17.80
C MET A 315 29.95 -5.06 17.60
N ASN A 316 29.65 -5.65 16.44
CA ASN A 316 28.33 -6.24 16.18
C ASN A 316 28.06 -7.46 17.09
N GLU A 317 29.05 -8.32 17.32
CA GLU A 317 28.94 -9.46 18.25
C GLU A 317 28.64 -9.00 19.67
N LEU A 318 29.37 -8.00 20.18
CA LEU A 318 29.17 -7.46 21.52
C LEU A 318 27.79 -6.82 21.68
N VAL A 319 27.31 -6.09 20.67
CA VAL A 319 25.95 -5.54 20.65
C VAL A 319 24.91 -6.64 20.76
N ILE A 320 25.05 -7.72 19.98
CA ILE A 320 24.12 -8.86 20.02
C ILE A 320 24.15 -9.57 21.37
N LYS A 321 25.36 -9.75 21.95
CA LYS A 321 25.57 -10.50 23.19
C LYS A 321 25.10 -9.77 24.44
N HIS A 322 25.45 -8.49 24.57
CA HIS A 322 25.28 -7.75 25.83
C HIS A 322 24.09 -6.79 25.83
N ILE A 323 23.44 -6.59 24.69
CA ILE A 323 22.30 -5.68 24.57
C ILE A 323 21.04 -6.50 24.24
N PRO A 324 20.05 -6.56 25.14
CA PRO A 324 18.79 -7.23 24.86
C PRO A 324 18.09 -6.62 23.64
N HIS A 325 17.54 -7.47 22.76
CA HIS A 325 16.87 -7.03 21.54
C HIS A 325 15.35 -7.18 21.65
N LYS A 326 14.61 -6.20 21.12
CA LYS A 326 13.15 -6.27 20.98
C LYS A 326 12.79 -6.35 19.50
N LYS A 327 11.98 -7.35 19.13
CA LYS A 327 11.28 -7.36 17.84
C LYS A 327 10.28 -6.22 17.82
N LEU A 328 10.44 -5.28 16.89
CA LEU A 328 9.39 -4.30 16.65
C LEU A 328 8.19 -5.00 16.02
N SER A 329 7.11 -5.12 16.80
CA SER A 329 5.78 -5.36 16.23
C SER A 329 5.30 -4.09 15.56
N SER A 330 4.52 -4.23 14.48
CA SER A 330 3.76 -3.11 13.92
C SER A 330 2.92 -2.49 15.04
N LYS A 331 3.04 -1.17 15.25
CA LYS A 331 2.17 -0.44 16.19
C LYS A 331 0.70 -0.63 15.76
N PRO A 332 -0.27 -0.63 16.69
CA PRO A 332 -1.68 -0.61 16.31
C PRO A 332 -1.93 0.61 15.41
N LYS A 333 -2.42 0.35 14.20
CA LYS A 333 -2.50 1.32 13.10
C LYS A 333 -3.51 2.45 13.38
N THR A 334 -4.53 2.16 14.19
CA THR A 334 -5.56 3.11 14.62
C THR A 334 -5.81 2.99 16.13
N PRO A 335 -4.96 3.60 16.98
CA PRO A 335 -5.07 3.47 18.44
C PRO A 335 -6.38 4.02 19.01
N TRP A 336 -7.07 4.93 18.31
CA TRP A 336 -8.36 5.48 18.72
C TRP A 336 -9.57 4.59 18.38
N VAL A 337 -9.41 3.47 17.65
CA VAL A 337 -10.55 2.61 17.28
C VAL A 337 -10.79 1.56 18.36
N THR A 338 -11.79 1.81 19.21
CA THR A 338 -12.16 0.95 20.34
C THR A 338 -12.99 -0.28 19.92
N PRO A 339 -13.09 -1.34 20.74
CA PRO A 339 -13.97 -2.49 20.49
C PRO A 339 -15.44 -2.13 20.27
N GLU A 340 -15.95 -1.13 21.00
CA GLU A 340 -17.32 -0.62 20.91
C GLU A 340 -17.54 0.01 19.53
N THR A 341 -16.60 0.85 19.10
CA THR A 341 -16.62 1.50 17.78
C THR A 341 -16.61 0.47 16.66
N LYS A 342 -15.78 -0.58 16.78
CA LYS A 342 -15.76 -1.70 15.82
C LYS A 342 -17.11 -2.42 15.76
N THR A 343 -17.77 -2.58 16.90
CA THR A 343 -19.10 -3.21 16.98
C THR A 343 -20.17 -2.37 16.28
N LEU A 344 -20.15 -1.05 16.48
CA LEU A 344 -21.04 -0.12 15.78
C LEU A 344 -20.81 -0.15 14.26
N MET A 345 -19.56 -0.21 13.80
CA MET A 345 -19.23 -0.36 12.38
C MET A 345 -19.80 -1.66 11.79
N LYS A 346 -19.62 -2.80 12.48
CA LYS A 346 -20.20 -4.07 12.04
C LYS A 346 -21.73 -4.02 11.94
N ARG A 347 -22.39 -3.36 12.90
CA ARG A 347 -23.85 -3.15 12.87
C ARG A 347 -24.26 -2.30 11.66
N ARG A 348 -23.53 -1.21 11.38
CA ARG A 348 -23.73 -0.37 10.19
C ARG A 348 -23.62 -1.18 8.91
N ASP A 349 -22.57 -2.00 8.77
CA ASP A 349 -22.30 -2.75 7.54
C ASP A 349 -23.36 -3.84 7.30
N ARG A 350 -23.81 -4.53 8.35
CA ARG A 350 -24.93 -5.48 8.27
C ARG A 350 -26.22 -4.78 7.85
N LEU A 351 -26.51 -3.62 8.44
CA LEU A 351 -27.70 -2.85 8.12
C LEU A 351 -27.67 -2.32 6.69
N TYR A 352 -26.50 -1.89 6.21
CA TYR A 352 -26.30 -1.48 4.82
C TYR A 352 -26.61 -2.61 3.84
N LYS A 353 -26.07 -3.81 4.08
CA LYS A 353 -26.36 -5.00 3.26
C LYS A 353 -27.85 -5.34 3.25
N LYS A 354 -28.51 -5.25 4.41
CA LYS A 354 -29.96 -5.46 4.53
C LYS A 354 -30.75 -4.41 3.74
N MET A 355 -30.37 -3.14 3.87
CA MET A 355 -31.00 -2.00 3.18
C MET A 355 -30.90 -2.13 1.66
N LYS A 356 -29.71 -2.45 1.12
CA LYS A 356 -29.50 -2.62 -0.33
C LYS A 356 -30.31 -3.77 -0.91
N LYS A 357 -30.62 -4.81 -0.12
CA LYS A 357 -31.47 -5.93 -0.55
C LYS A 357 -32.96 -5.64 -0.53
N SER A 358 -33.45 -4.86 0.44
CA SER A 358 -34.90 -4.76 0.69
C SER A 358 -35.57 -3.49 0.17
N GLY A 359 -34.81 -2.48 -0.28
CA GLY A 359 -35.34 -1.20 -0.78
C GLY A 359 -36.17 -0.37 0.23
N ASN A 360 -36.27 -0.80 1.49
CA ASN A 360 -37.21 -0.26 2.46
C ASN A 360 -36.75 1.11 2.99
N VAL A 361 -37.66 2.10 2.94
CA VAL A 361 -37.42 3.48 3.36
C VAL A 361 -37.08 3.59 4.85
N GLU A 362 -37.72 2.82 5.72
CA GLU A 362 -37.44 2.78 7.15
C GLU A 362 -36.02 2.25 7.42
N LEU A 363 -35.60 1.20 6.70
CA LEU A 363 -34.24 0.68 6.78
C LEU A 363 -33.21 1.70 6.27
N LYS A 364 -33.53 2.47 5.23
CA LYS A 364 -32.69 3.57 4.73
C LYS A 364 -32.52 4.66 5.78
N THR A 365 -33.59 5.03 6.48
CA THR A 365 -33.54 6.02 7.57
C THR A 365 -32.72 5.50 8.76
N LYS A 366 -32.96 4.25 9.19
CA LYS A 366 -32.17 3.59 10.25
C LYS A 366 -30.68 3.52 9.89
N TYR A 367 -30.37 3.16 8.64
CA TYR A 367 -28.99 3.13 8.14
C TYR A 367 -28.35 4.51 8.17
N LYS A 368 -29.02 5.55 7.66
CA LYS A 368 -28.49 6.92 7.70
C LYS A 368 -28.18 7.35 9.13
N LYS A 369 -29.10 7.15 10.08
CA LYS A 369 -28.87 7.47 11.50
C LYS A 369 -27.63 6.76 12.06
N LEU A 370 -27.52 5.45 11.81
CA LEU A 370 -26.38 4.65 12.28
C LEU A 370 -25.05 5.03 11.60
N LYS A 371 -25.07 5.36 10.30
CA LYS A 371 -23.88 5.86 9.55
C LYS A 371 -23.35 7.14 10.20
N HIS A 372 -24.21 8.12 10.46
CA HIS A 372 -23.81 9.38 11.10
C HIS A 372 -23.32 9.15 12.53
N HIS A 373 -23.97 8.28 13.30
CA HIS A 373 -23.53 7.94 14.65
C HIS A 373 -22.12 7.33 14.65
N VAL A 374 -21.85 6.34 13.79
CA VAL A 374 -20.51 5.75 13.64
C VAL A 374 -19.46 6.80 13.27
N GLN A 375 -19.77 7.72 12.35
CA GLN A 375 -18.86 8.79 11.96
C GLN A 375 -18.59 9.77 13.11
N LYS A 376 -19.62 10.09 13.92
CA LYS A 376 -19.48 10.93 15.12
C LYS A 376 -18.59 10.27 16.17
N GLU A 377 -18.83 9.00 16.49
CA GLU A 377 -18.02 8.27 17.47
C GLU A 377 -16.57 8.14 17.02
N LEU A 378 -16.31 7.80 15.75
CA LEU A 378 -14.95 7.74 15.21
C LEU A 378 -14.22 9.08 15.29
N ARG A 379 -14.93 10.18 15.04
CA ARG A 379 -14.39 11.54 15.17
C ARG A 379 -14.06 11.85 16.62
N HIS A 380 -14.98 11.54 17.53
CA HIS A 380 -14.80 11.76 18.96
C HIS A 380 -13.60 10.98 19.51
N SER A 381 -13.51 9.67 19.23
CA SER A 381 -12.38 8.85 19.66
C SER A 381 -11.05 9.34 19.06
N TYR A 382 -11.05 9.80 17.81
CA TYR A 382 -9.86 10.37 17.19
C TYR A 382 -9.39 11.64 17.92
N TRP A 383 -10.29 12.60 18.16
CA TRP A 383 -9.92 13.84 18.83
C TRP A 383 -9.54 13.62 20.30
N SER A 384 -10.22 12.73 21.00
CA SER A 384 -9.82 12.32 22.35
C SER A 384 -8.41 11.71 22.36
N TYR A 385 -8.04 10.92 21.36
CA TYR A 385 -6.67 10.43 21.22
C TYR A 385 -5.65 11.55 20.97
N ILE A 386 -5.97 12.53 20.12
CA ILE A 386 -5.10 13.69 19.87
C ILE A 386 -4.96 14.55 21.13
N GLU A 387 -6.05 14.81 21.84
CA GLU A 387 -6.06 15.54 23.11
C GLU A 387 -5.17 14.84 24.14
N ASN A 388 -5.23 13.51 24.24
CA ASN A 388 -4.32 12.74 25.10
C ASN A 388 -2.84 12.83 24.73
N ILE A 389 -2.49 13.19 23.48
CA ILE A 389 -1.10 13.41 23.06
C ILE A 389 -0.63 14.83 23.39
N VAL A 390 -1.53 15.81 23.26
CA VAL A 390 -1.21 17.24 23.38
C VAL A 390 -1.31 17.71 24.83
N THR A 391 -2.25 17.17 25.59
CA THR A 391 -2.52 17.57 26.98
C THR A 391 -1.64 16.76 27.95
N PRO A 392 -0.79 17.42 28.75
CA PRO A 392 -0.02 16.75 29.79
C PRO A 392 -0.96 16.10 30.82
N LYS A 393 -0.76 14.81 31.12
CA LYS A 393 -1.40 14.21 32.31
C LYS A 393 -0.65 14.69 33.55
N GLU A 394 -1.38 15.15 34.56
CA GLU A 394 -0.85 15.71 35.82
C GLU A 394 0.18 14.80 36.51
N ASN A 395 0.09 13.48 36.30
CA ASN A 395 0.96 12.47 36.91
C ASN A 395 2.11 11.97 36.01
N ASN A 396 2.31 12.54 34.82
CA ASN A 396 3.41 12.17 33.92
C ASN A 396 4.46 13.28 33.89
N ASP A 397 5.74 12.90 34.01
CA ASP A 397 6.87 13.80 33.80
C ASP A 397 6.68 14.64 32.53
N SER A 398 6.78 15.97 32.66
CA SER A 398 6.61 16.96 31.59
C SER A 398 7.42 16.59 30.32
N TYR A 399 8.61 16.01 30.52
CA TYR A 399 9.51 15.56 29.46
C TYR A 399 8.96 14.37 28.62
N SER A 400 8.18 13.47 29.23
CA SER A 400 7.56 12.32 28.53
C SER A 400 6.44 12.77 27.59
N ASN A 401 5.60 13.71 28.04
CA ASN A 401 4.50 14.26 27.24
C ASN A 401 5.04 15.05 26.04
N MET A 402 6.08 15.87 26.27
CA MET A 402 6.79 16.59 25.22
C MET A 402 7.35 15.64 24.14
N LYS A 403 7.92 14.49 24.55
CA LYS A 403 8.39 13.46 23.61
C LYS A 403 7.28 12.83 22.77
N GLN A 404 6.10 12.59 23.36
CA GLN A 404 4.96 12.02 22.63
C GLN A 404 4.45 13.00 21.57
N PHE A 405 4.32 14.28 21.93
CA PHE A 405 3.96 15.35 21.01
C PHE A 405 4.95 15.47 19.84
N TRP A 406 6.25 15.66 20.12
CA TRP A 406 7.27 15.79 19.07
C TRP A 406 7.41 14.53 18.23
N SER A 407 7.21 13.34 18.81
CA SER A 407 7.17 12.07 18.07
C SER A 407 5.99 12.04 17.10
N TYR A 408 4.80 12.46 17.54
CA TYR A 408 3.62 12.59 16.68
C TYR A 408 3.86 13.61 15.57
N GLU A 409 4.34 14.81 15.88
CA GLU A 409 4.60 15.85 14.88
C GLU A 409 5.65 15.43 13.84
N LYS A 410 6.79 14.84 14.29
CA LYS A 410 7.80 14.31 13.38
C LYS A 410 7.26 13.23 12.45
N SER A 411 6.33 12.41 12.94
CA SER A 411 5.66 11.39 12.12
C SER A 411 4.78 11.98 11.02
N LYS A 412 4.32 13.24 11.19
CA LYS A 412 3.51 13.97 10.21
C LYS A 412 4.34 14.82 9.24
N LYS A 413 5.49 15.33 9.69
CA LYS A 413 6.35 16.22 8.90
C LYS A 413 7.30 15.52 7.93
N THR A 414 7.55 14.23 8.13
CA THR A 414 8.40 13.43 7.24
C THR A 414 7.51 12.72 6.25
N ASP A 415 7.76 12.81 4.94
CA ASP A 415 7.20 11.86 3.99
C ASP A 415 8.08 10.62 4.01
N TYR A 416 7.51 9.50 4.45
CA TYR A 416 8.22 8.23 4.46
C TYR A 416 8.18 7.68 3.04
N SER A 417 9.05 8.22 2.18
CA SER A 417 9.57 7.38 1.10
C SER A 417 10.59 6.46 1.78
N GLY A 418 10.41 5.14 1.68
CA GLY A 418 11.50 4.23 2.03
C GLY A 418 12.75 4.53 1.19
N ILE A 419 13.70 3.59 1.12
CA ILE A 419 14.77 3.73 0.12
C ILE A 419 14.15 3.54 -1.27
N SER A 420 13.84 4.67 -1.93
CA SER A 420 13.24 4.71 -3.27
C SER A 420 14.06 3.89 -4.27
N SER A 421 13.40 3.36 -5.29
CA SER A 421 14.08 2.75 -6.42
C SER A 421 14.93 3.81 -7.13
N LEU A 422 16.13 3.44 -7.57
CA LEU A 422 17.00 4.31 -8.35
C LEU A 422 16.76 4.05 -9.83
N LYS A 423 16.94 5.06 -10.69
CA LYS A 423 16.93 4.89 -12.14
C LYS A 423 18.35 4.97 -12.65
N GLU A 424 18.75 3.97 -13.43
CA GLU A 424 20.00 3.97 -14.17
C GLU A 424 19.68 3.56 -15.61
N ASN A 425 20.05 4.39 -16.59
CA ASN A 425 19.80 4.14 -18.02
C ASN A 425 18.33 3.81 -18.34
N GLY A 426 17.38 4.47 -17.68
CA GLY A 426 15.94 4.26 -17.85
C GLY A 426 15.38 2.99 -17.19
N LYS A 427 16.22 2.15 -16.55
CA LYS A 427 15.79 0.96 -15.81
C LYS A 427 15.67 1.24 -14.33
N ILE A 428 14.67 0.63 -13.71
CA ILE A 428 14.42 0.75 -12.26
C ILE A 428 15.27 -0.28 -11.53
N ILE A 429 16.17 0.21 -10.68
CA ILE A 429 17.04 -0.61 -9.83
C ILE A 429 16.40 -0.73 -8.45
N THR A 430 16.04 -1.96 -8.10
CA THR A 430 15.39 -2.29 -6.82
C THR A 430 16.27 -3.12 -5.88
N ASP A 431 17.34 -3.71 -6.39
CA ASP A 431 18.27 -4.51 -5.60
C ASP A 431 19.10 -3.63 -4.63
N PRO A 432 19.13 -3.92 -3.32
CA PRO A 432 19.85 -3.10 -2.35
C PRO A 432 21.35 -2.98 -2.62
N LYS A 433 22.01 -4.06 -3.08
CA LYS A 433 23.45 -4.06 -3.36
C LYS A 433 23.74 -3.21 -4.59
N HIS A 434 22.94 -3.35 -5.63
CA HIS A 434 23.07 -2.53 -6.83
C HIS A 434 22.79 -1.05 -6.51
N LYS A 435 21.76 -0.74 -5.72
CA LYS A 435 21.52 0.63 -5.25
C LYS A 435 22.70 1.21 -4.47
N SER A 436 23.30 0.42 -3.57
CA SER A 436 24.47 0.88 -2.82
C SER A 436 25.67 1.13 -3.72
N ASN A 437 25.85 0.32 -4.77
CA ASN A 437 26.92 0.51 -5.74
C ASN A 437 26.72 1.78 -6.57
N ILE A 438 25.50 2.03 -7.09
CA ILE A 438 25.17 3.26 -7.83
C ILE A 438 25.44 4.50 -6.97
N LEU A 439 25.01 4.47 -5.71
CA LEU A 439 25.29 5.57 -4.79
C LEU A 439 26.80 5.72 -4.57
N ASN A 440 27.52 4.61 -4.35
CA ASN A 440 28.96 4.62 -4.14
C ASN A 440 29.72 5.16 -5.35
N GLU A 441 29.36 4.74 -6.57
CA GLU A 441 29.94 5.23 -7.83
C GLU A 441 29.68 6.73 -8.01
N GLN A 442 28.45 7.18 -7.75
CA GLN A 442 28.11 8.60 -7.77
C GLN A 442 28.93 9.37 -6.72
N PHE A 443 29.07 8.86 -5.50
CA PHE A 443 29.90 9.49 -4.47
C PHE A 443 31.37 9.53 -4.90
N GLN A 444 31.90 8.45 -5.47
CA GLN A 444 33.28 8.40 -5.98
C GLN A 444 33.51 9.41 -7.09
N SER A 445 32.55 9.59 -8.01
CA SER A 445 32.66 10.51 -9.14
C SER A 445 32.79 12.00 -8.75
N VAL A 446 32.38 12.37 -7.53
CA VAL A 446 32.46 13.75 -7.04
C VAL A 446 33.68 14.00 -6.15
N PHE A 447 34.44 12.96 -5.80
CA PHE A 447 35.73 13.14 -5.15
C PHE A 447 36.79 13.49 -6.19
N SER A 448 37.53 14.56 -5.94
CA SER A 448 38.74 14.90 -6.67
C SER A 448 39.78 13.79 -6.48
N ASP A 449 40.68 13.64 -7.46
CA ASP A 449 41.85 12.79 -7.26
C ASP A 449 42.57 13.20 -5.97
N PRO A 450 43.00 12.23 -5.14
CA PRO A 450 43.69 12.54 -3.91
C PRO A 450 44.93 13.37 -4.25
N VAL A 451 44.93 14.63 -3.81
CA VAL A 451 46.17 15.39 -3.64
C VAL A 451 47.07 14.51 -2.77
N ASN A 452 48.34 14.32 -3.14
CA ASN A 452 49.27 13.49 -2.37
C ASN A 452 49.35 13.99 -0.91
N ILE A 453 48.51 13.43 -0.04
CA ILE A 453 48.45 13.78 1.37
C ILE A 453 49.67 13.12 2.01
N THR A 454 50.59 13.95 2.46
CA THR A 454 51.79 13.55 3.18
C THR A 454 51.50 13.41 4.69
N GLU A 455 52.31 12.67 5.43
CA GLU A 455 52.19 12.57 6.89
C GLU A 455 52.22 13.93 7.61
N SER A 456 52.82 14.95 6.99
CA SER A 456 52.81 16.34 7.47
C SER A 456 51.44 17.01 7.41
N ASP A 457 50.56 16.61 6.48
CA ASP A 457 49.23 17.21 6.31
C ASP A 457 48.27 16.80 7.44
N PHE A 458 48.48 15.63 8.04
CA PHE A 458 47.72 15.15 9.20
C PHE A 458 48.15 15.77 10.54
N LYS A 459 49.30 16.46 10.58
CA LYS A 459 49.78 17.17 11.77
C LYS A 459 49.33 18.63 11.82
N ASN A 460 48.80 19.16 10.72
CA ASN A 460 48.26 20.51 10.66
C ASN A 460 46.73 20.46 10.69
N ASP A 461 46.14 20.87 11.82
CA ASP A 461 44.68 21.01 12.04
C ASP A 461 43.95 21.95 11.04
N GLN A 462 44.67 22.57 10.09
CA GLN A 462 44.11 23.52 9.13
C GLN A 462 43.26 22.90 8.01
N TYR A 463 43.36 21.59 7.74
CA TYR A 463 42.56 20.95 6.68
C TYR A 463 41.15 20.49 7.11
N MET A 464 40.76 20.70 8.38
CA MET A 464 39.40 20.41 8.84
C MET A 464 38.38 21.52 8.50
N GLN A 465 38.79 22.61 7.86
CA GLN A 465 37.85 23.58 7.27
C GLN A 465 37.44 23.13 5.86
N GLY A 466 36.69 22.03 5.80
CA GLY A 466 36.04 21.60 4.56
C GLY A 466 35.14 22.71 4.04
N SER A 467 35.45 23.24 2.86
CA SER A 467 34.55 24.13 2.12
C SER A 467 33.21 23.41 1.96
N SER A 468 32.16 24.00 2.55
CA SER A 468 30.78 23.52 2.48
C SER A 468 30.26 23.70 1.06
N THR A 469 30.67 22.83 0.13
CA THR A 469 29.93 22.61 -1.11
C THR A 469 29.20 21.28 -0.98
N TYR A 470 28.03 21.34 -0.34
CA TYR A 470 27.09 20.23 -0.39
C TYR A 470 26.72 19.97 -1.85
N PRO A 471 26.89 18.74 -2.37
CA PRO A 471 26.37 18.39 -3.68
C PRO A 471 24.85 18.51 -3.66
N ASN A 472 24.29 19.14 -4.69
CA ASN A 472 22.86 19.18 -4.94
C ASN A 472 22.38 17.75 -5.25
N ILE A 473 21.97 17.01 -4.22
CA ILE A 473 21.30 15.73 -4.40
C ILE A 473 19.91 16.06 -4.95
N HIS A 474 19.75 15.94 -6.26
CA HIS A 474 18.43 15.91 -6.86
C HIS A 474 17.73 14.61 -6.43
N HIS A 475 17.06 14.68 -5.29
CA HIS A 475 15.93 13.81 -5.04
C HIS A 475 14.89 14.09 -6.13
N ASN A 476 14.17 13.04 -6.54
CA ASN A 476 12.92 13.16 -7.28
C ASN A 476 11.84 13.78 -6.37
N THR A 477 12.07 14.99 -5.91
CA THR A 477 11.04 15.94 -5.58
C THR A 477 10.93 16.80 -6.82
N THR A 478 10.03 16.41 -7.72
CA THR A 478 9.47 17.33 -8.71
C THR A 478 8.94 18.51 -7.90
N ARG A 479 9.69 19.61 -7.86
CA ARG A 479 9.19 20.89 -7.38
C ARG A 479 8.20 21.38 -8.43
N TYR A 480 6.91 21.21 -8.17
CA TYR A 480 5.83 22.05 -8.71
C TYR A 480 4.65 22.12 -7.77
#